data_AF-A0A161MCA9-F1
#
_entry.id   AF-A0A161MCA9-F1
#
_cell.length_a   1.000
_cell.length_b   1.000
_cell.length_c   1.000
_cell.angle_alpha   90.00
_cell.angle_beta   90.00
_cell.angle_gamma   90.00
#
_symmetry.space_group_name_H-M   'P 1'
#
loop_
_entity.id
_entity.type
_entity.pdbx_description
1 polymer ?
#
loop_
_entity_poly.entity_id
_entity_poly.type
_entity_poly.pdbx_seq_one_letter_code
_entity_poly.pdbx_strand_id
1 'polypeptide(L)'
;QVVVENTAVITPAIMQLFRNMPPLLEGNSEHLRCCLSIISAYILLAPNELLQLYGETLVHCCADMLTDMQSEGVLMVMRLLELFIKVNPITSANLLKPLLPKIFEIIYQGEVISNVNVPLSFYFIQNII
;
A
#
# COMPACT_ATOMS: atom_id res chain seq x y z
N GLN A 1 23.82 4.26 -5.56
CA GLN A 1 22.83 3.82 -4.56
C GLN A 1 23.08 4.50 -3.20
N VAL A 2 23.08 5.85 -3.10
CA VAL A 2 23.40 6.55 -1.82
C VAL A 2 22.57 7.84 -1.57
N VAL A 3 21.70 8.29 -2.48
CA VAL A 3 21.11 9.64 -2.34
C VAL A 3 19.77 9.67 -1.60
N VAL A 4 19.00 8.57 -1.56
CA VAL A 4 17.65 8.60 -0.97
C VAL A 4 17.66 8.49 0.56
N GLU A 5 18.72 7.93 1.14
CA GLU A 5 18.79 7.65 2.59
C GLU A 5 19.21 8.86 3.45
N ASN A 6 19.63 9.99 2.85
CA ASN A 6 20.23 11.12 3.59
C ASN A 6 19.40 12.43 3.62
N THR A 7 18.23 12.47 3.01
CA THR A 7 17.37 13.68 3.04
C THR A 7 16.32 13.56 4.14
N ALA A 8 16.58 14.20 5.28
CA ALA A 8 15.65 14.31 6.42
C ALA A 8 14.38 15.15 6.12
N VAL A 9 14.27 15.69 4.92
CA VAL A 9 13.15 16.54 4.47
C VAL A 9 12.81 16.16 3.03
N ILE A 10 11.55 15.83 2.76
CA ILE A 10 11.07 15.65 1.39
C ILE A 10 11.21 16.97 0.66
N THR A 11 11.93 16.94 -0.47
CA THR A 11 11.95 18.09 -1.38
C THR A 11 10.79 17.95 -2.37
N PRO A 12 10.18 19.07 -2.80
CA PRO A 12 9.14 19.03 -3.84
C PRO A 12 9.59 18.30 -5.11
N ALA A 13 10.90 18.36 -5.43
CA ALA A 13 11.47 17.63 -6.56
C ALA A 13 11.40 16.10 -6.38
N ILE A 14 11.65 15.58 -5.18
CA ILE A 14 11.49 14.15 -4.89
C ILE A 14 10.01 13.77 -4.99
N MET A 15 9.11 14.57 -4.42
CA MET A 15 7.67 14.31 -4.51
C MET A 15 7.13 14.33 -5.96
N GLN A 16 7.69 15.18 -6.82
CA GLN A 16 7.35 15.19 -8.26
C GLN A 16 7.75 13.90 -8.98
N LEU A 17 8.79 13.20 -8.54
CA LEU A 17 9.16 11.91 -9.14
C LEU A 17 8.12 10.84 -8.88
N PHE A 18 7.35 10.96 -7.80
CA PHE A 18 6.30 10.01 -7.43
C PHE A 18 5.20 9.89 -8.49
N ARG A 19 4.94 10.96 -9.26
CA ARG A 19 3.93 10.93 -10.34
C ARG A 19 4.13 9.83 -11.37
N ASN A 20 5.36 9.30 -11.49
CA ASN A 20 5.69 8.22 -12.41
C ASN A 20 5.38 6.83 -11.83
N MET A 21 5.11 6.72 -10.52
CA MET A 21 4.87 5.43 -9.86
C MET A 21 3.53 4.79 -10.22
N PRO A 22 2.38 5.48 -10.22
CA PRO A 22 1.10 4.82 -10.53
C PRO A 22 1.06 4.15 -11.91
N PRO A 23 1.53 4.78 -13.02
CA PRO A 23 1.57 4.11 -14.32
C PRO A 23 2.50 2.89 -14.36
N LEU A 24 3.61 2.93 -13.60
CA LEU A 24 4.53 1.80 -13.49
C LEU A 24 3.94 0.65 -12.67
N LEU A 25 3.09 0.97 -11.72
CA LEU A 25 2.37 0.00 -10.90
C LEU A 25 1.32 -0.73 -11.75
N GLU A 26 0.55 -0.02 -12.57
CA GLU A 26 -0.49 -0.58 -13.46
C GLU A 26 0.08 -1.44 -14.61
N GLY A 27 1.29 -1.14 -15.09
CA GLY A 27 1.80 -1.68 -16.36
C GLY A 27 2.65 -2.96 -16.29
N ASN A 28 3.19 -3.36 -15.12
CA ASN A 28 4.10 -4.52 -15.06
C ASN A 28 4.17 -5.20 -13.68
N SER A 29 3.75 -6.47 -13.59
CA SER A 29 3.88 -7.29 -12.38
C SER A 29 5.33 -7.74 -12.09
N GLU A 30 6.21 -7.74 -13.09
CA GLU A 30 7.63 -8.14 -12.97
C GLU A 30 8.41 -7.25 -11.98
N HIS A 31 8.01 -5.98 -11.86
CA HIS A 31 8.67 -5.01 -10.99
C HIS A 31 7.84 -4.63 -9.76
N LEU A 32 6.72 -5.31 -9.53
CA LEU A 32 5.77 -5.00 -8.46
C LEU A 32 6.48 -4.85 -7.10
N ARG A 33 7.36 -5.79 -6.74
CA ARG A 33 8.13 -5.75 -5.49
C ARG A 33 8.91 -4.44 -5.34
N CYS A 34 9.56 -3.99 -6.42
CA CYS A 34 10.35 -2.77 -6.44
C CYS A 34 9.46 -1.55 -6.35
N CYS A 35 8.39 -1.50 -7.15
CA CYS A 35 7.40 -0.41 -7.14
C CYS A 35 6.79 -0.24 -5.75
N LEU A 36 6.30 -1.31 -5.13
CA LEU A 36 5.72 -1.27 -3.78
C LEU A 36 6.74 -0.84 -2.71
N SER A 37 8.02 -1.21 -2.88
CA SER A 37 9.10 -0.80 -1.98
C SER A 37 9.42 0.69 -2.10
N ILE A 38 9.44 1.22 -3.33
CA ILE A 38 9.59 2.66 -3.58
C ILE A 38 8.39 3.40 -2.97
N ILE A 39 7.16 2.96 -3.26
CA ILE A 39 5.95 3.58 -2.70
C ILE A 39 5.99 3.59 -1.17
N SER A 40 6.36 2.47 -0.55
CA SER A 40 6.50 2.37 0.90
C SER A 40 7.50 3.37 1.48
N ALA A 41 8.65 3.56 0.82
CA ALA A 41 9.65 4.54 1.24
C ALA A 41 9.10 5.97 1.19
N TYR A 42 8.35 6.33 0.14
CA TYR A 42 7.71 7.64 0.03
C TYR A 42 6.63 7.86 1.09
N ILE A 43 5.84 6.83 1.40
CA ILE A 43 4.82 6.88 2.46
C ILE A 43 5.48 7.11 3.82
N LEU A 44 6.57 6.40 4.12
CA LEU A 44 7.29 6.58 5.38
C LEU A 44 7.93 7.96 5.49
N LEU A 45 8.32 8.56 4.37
CA LEU A 45 9.02 9.84 4.35
C LEU A 45 8.06 11.05 4.46
N ALA A 46 6.89 11.02 3.81
CA ALA A 46 5.84 12.03 3.98
C ALA A 46 4.44 11.41 3.91
N PRO A 47 3.97 10.79 5.00
CA PRO A 47 2.74 10.00 4.98
C PRO A 47 1.51 10.85 4.67
N ASN A 48 1.40 12.03 5.29
CA ASN A 48 0.22 12.89 5.11
C ASN A 48 0.15 13.45 3.68
N GLU A 49 1.26 13.98 3.17
CA GLU A 49 1.32 14.59 1.84
C GLU A 49 1.08 13.54 0.76
N LEU A 50 1.72 12.37 0.87
CA LEU A 50 1.57 11.32 -0.13
C LEU A 50 0.16 10.74 -0.16
N LEU A 51 -0.42 10.44 1.01
CA LEU A 51 -1.78 9.89 1.09
C LEU A 51 -2.82 10.91 0.62
N GLN A 52 -2.62 12.20 0.87
CA GLN A 52 -3.53 13.24 0.38
C GLN A 52 -3.44 13.42 -1.15
N LEU A 53 -2.23 13.40 -1.72
CA LEU A 53 -2.03 13.67 -3.15
C LEU A 53 -2.27 12.45 -4.04
N TYR A 54 -1.87 11.27 -3.57
CA TYR A 54 -1.82 10.06 -4.40
C TYR A 54 -2.57 8.86 -3.79
N GLY A 55 -3.10 8.99 -2.58
CA GLY A 55 -3.73 7.87 -1.86
C GLY A 55 -4.88 7.23 -2.64
N GLU A 56 -5.75 8.05 -3.25
CA GLU A 56 -6.87 7.55 -4.06
C GLU A 56 -6.39 6.77 -5.29
N THR A 57 -5.43 7.33 -6.04
CA THR A 57 -4.83 6.67 -7.20
C THR A 57 -4.18 5.35 -6.81
N LEU A 58 -3.39 5.32 -5.73
CA LEU A 58 -2.73 4.10 -5.27
C LEU A 58 -3.74 3.04 -4.83
N VAL A 59 -4.82 3.44 -4.16
CA VAL A 59 -5.90 2.53 -3.77
C VAL A 59 -6.58 1.94 -5.01
N HIS A 60 -6.79 2.74 -6.05
CA HIS A 60 -7.36 2.23 -7.31
C HIS A 60 -6.43 1.21 -7.97
N CYS A 61 -5.14 1.52 -8.11
CA CYS A 61 -4.17 0.55 -8.65
C CYS A 61 -4.13 -0.74 -7.80
N CYS A 62 -4.21 -0.62 -6.46
CA CYS A 62 -4.25 -1.77 -5.57
C CYS A 62 -5.54 -2.60 -5.75
N ALA A 63 -6.68 -1.95 -6.04
CA ALA A 63 -7.94 -2.64 -6.31
C ALA A 63 -7.83 -3.53 -7.54
N ASP A 64 -7.31 -2.98 -8.64
CA ASP A 64 -7.12 -3.68 -9.90
C ASP A 64 -6.11 -4.84 -9.75
N MET A 65 -5.10 -4.64 -8.91
CA MET A 65 -4.14 -5.70 -8.58
C MET A 65 -4.77 -6.87 -7.81
N LEU A 66 -5.65 -6.59 -6.87
CA LEU A 66 -6.29 -7.62 -6.04
C LEU A 66 -7.30 -8.48 -6.81
N THR A 67 -7.71 -8.10 -8.02
CA THR A 67 -8.59 -8.94 -8.85
C THR A 67 -7.83 -9.99 -9.66
N ASP A 68 -6.60 -9.68 -10.10
CA ASP A 68 -5.91 -10.45 -11.15
C ASP A 68 -4.61 -11.15 -10.68
N MET A 69 -4.26 -11.05 -9.39
CA MET A 69 -2.96 -11.51 -8.89
C MET A 69 -2.98 -12.87 -8.18
N GLN A 70 -1.84 -13.56 -8.27
CA GLN A 70 -1.52 -14.74 -7.46
C GLN A 70 -1.24 -14.37 -5.99
N SER A 71 -1.33 -15.35 -5.10
CA SER A 71 -1.27 -15.17 -3.64
C SER A 71 -0.06 -14.39 -3.10
N GLU A 72 1.15 -14.58 -3.65
CA GLU A 72 2.33 -13.81 -3.24
C GLU A 72 2.13 -12.31 -3.48
N GLY A 73 1.59 -11.96 -4.65
CA GLY A 73 1.32 -10.58 -5.01
C GLY A 73 0.26 -9.94 -4.10
N VAL A 74 -0.81 -10.67 -3.82
CA VAL A 74 -1.88 -10.24 -2.89
C VAL A 74 -1.27 -9.88 -1.53
N LEU A 75 -0.37 -10.71 -1.00
CA LEU A 75 0.31 -10.44 0.27
C LEU A 75 1.12 -9.13 0.24
N MET A 76 1.78 -8.82 -0.89
CA MET A 76 2.56 -7.59 -1.01
C MET A 76 1.68 -6.34 -1.02
N VAL A 77 0.56 -6.39 -1.75
CA VAL A 77 -0.43 -5.31 -1.77
C VAL A 77 -1.03 -5.13 -0.38
N MET A 78 -1.42 -6.23 0.29
CA MET A 78 -1.96 -6.18 1.65
C MET A 78 -1.00 -5.55 2.67
N ARG A 79 0.32 -5.77 2.55
CA ARG A 79 1.33 -5.10 3.37
C ARG A 79 1.41 -3.60 3.10
N LEU A 80 1.24 -3.18 1.84
CA LEU A 80 1.18 -1.77 1.51
C LEU A 80 -0.08 -1.11 2.13
N LEU A 81 -1.24 -1.76 2.03
CA LEU A 81 -2.48 -1.24 2.65
C LEU A 81 -2.38 -1.19 4.18
N GLU A 82 -1.70 -2.16 4.81
CA GLU A 82 -1.35 -2.07 6.23
C GLU A 82 -0.51 -0.83 6.53
N LEU A 83 0.52 -0.57 5.73
CA LEU A 83 1.40 0.59 5.92
C LEU A 83 0.60 1.89 5.90
N PHE A 84 -0.38 2.03 4.99
CA PHE A 84 -1.28 3.19 4.96
C PHE A 84 -1.95 3.39 6.33
N ILE A 85 -2.52 2.32 6.91
CA ILE A 85 -3.20 2.37 8.22
C ILE A 85 -2.20 2.73 9.33
N LYS A 86 -1.01 2.13 9.32
CA LYS A 86 0.03 2.36 10.34
C LYS A 86 0.51 3.81 10.38
N VAL A 87 0.65 4.46 9.22
CA VAL A 87 1.18 5.83 9.16
C VAL A 87 0.12 6.92 9.36
N ASN A 88 -1.13 6.68 8.95
CA ASN A 88 -2.24 7.61 9.16
C ASN A 88 -3.59 6.88 9.16
N PRO A 89 -4.06 6.39 10.32
CA PRO A 89 -5.24 5.51 10.38
C PRO A 89 -6.53 6.22 9.95
N ILE A 90 -6.67 7.52 10.23
CA ILE A 90 -7.90 8.27 9.91
C ILE A 90 -8.04 8.48 8.39
N THR A 91 -6.98 8.97 7.75
CA THR A 91 -6.99 9.21 6.29
C THR A 91 -7.10 7.89 5.55
N SER A 92 -6.32 6.90 5.97
CA SER A 92 -6.29 5.58 5.35
C SER A 92 -7.60 4.82 5.51
N ALA A 93 -8.29 4.92 6.65
CA ALA A 93 -9.62 4.33 6.78
C ALA A 93 -10.60 4.90 5.75
N ASN A 94 -10.52 6.20 5.45
CA ASN A 94 -11.37 6.80 4.41
C ASN A 94 -10.97 6.34 3.00
N LEU A 95 -9.67 6.28 2.70
CA LEU A 95 -9.15 5.83 1.41
C LEU A 95 -9.47 4.36 1.14
N LEU A 96 -9.37 3.50 2.17
CA LEU A 96 -9.50 2.04 2.02
C LEU A 96 -10.93 1.53 2.08
N LYS A 97 -11.91 2.37 2.44
CA LYS A 97 -13.35 2.03 2.44
C LYS A 97 -13.80 1.18 1.24
N PRO A 98 -13.52 1.54 -0.03
CA PRO A 98 -13.93 0.75 -1.19
C PRO A 98 -13.30 -0.65 -1.25
N LEU A 99 -12.12 -0.84 -0.64
CA LEU A 99 -11.40 -2.12 -0.62
C LEU A 99 -11.76 -3.02 0.56
N LEU A 100 -12.43 -2.50 1.59
CA LEU A 100 -12.73 -3.25 2.81
C LEU A 100 -13.43 -4.60 2.55
N PRO A 101 -14.47 -4.70 1.68
CA PRO A 101 -15.10 -5.98 1.39
C PRO A 101 -14.11 -7.02 0.85
N LYS A 102 -13.24 -6.61 -0.09
CA LYS A 102 -12.24 -7.51 -0.70
C LYS A 102 -11.15 -7.91 0.30
N ILE A 103 -10.69 -6.96 1.11
CA ILE A 103 -9.73 -7.21 2.19
C ILE A 103 -10.27 -8.28 3.16
N PHE A 104 -11.53 -8.16 3.58
CA PHE A 104 -12.13 -9.13 4.48
C PHE A 104 -12.35 -10.50 3.83
N GLU A 105 -12.73 -10.54 2.55
CA GLU A 105 -12.82 -11.79 1.79
C GLU A 105 -11.47 -12.52 1.78
N ILE A 106 -10.39 -11.82 1.44
CA ILE A 106 -9.02 -12.35 1.39
C ILE A 106 -8.58 -12.89 2.76
N ILE A 107 -8.89 -12.16 3.84
CA ILE A 107 -8.60 -12.60 5.21
C ILE A 107 -9.42 -13.86 5.55
N TYR A 108 -10.72 -13.86 5.25
CA TYR A 108 -11.63 -14.97 5.56
C TYR A 108 -11.26 -16.26 4.82
N GLN A 109 -10.89 -16.17 3.54
CA GLN A 109 -10.48 -17.32 2.72
C GLN A 109 -9.14 -17.93 3.14
N GLY A 110 -8.38 -17.25 4.01
CA GLY A 110 -7.13 -17.77 4.54
C GLY A 110 -5.96 -17.70 3.56
N GLU A 111 -6.11 -17.05 2.40
CA GLU A 111 -5.05 -16.93 1.39
C GLU A 111 -3.81 -16.20 1.92
N VAL A 112 -3.96 -15.40 2.97
CA VAL A 112 -2.89 -14.64 3.65
C VAL A 112 -2.45 -15.30 4.97
N ILE A 113 -3.16 -16.34 5.42
CA ILE A 113 -3.01 -16.89 6.77
C ILE A 113 -1.91 -17.96 6.85
N SER A 114 -1.47 -18.53 5.73
CA SER A 114 -0.67 -19.76 5.80
C SER A 114 0.83 -19.61 6.06
N ASN A 115 1.48 -18.43 6.06
CA ASN A 115 2.90 -18.36 6.48
C ASN A 115 3.56 -17.00 6.78
N VAL A 116 2.88 -15.85 6.79
CA VAL A 116 3.52 -14.62 7.28
C VAL A 116 2.51 -13.74 7.99
N ASN A 117 2.69 -13.63 9.31
CA ASN A 117 2.32 -12.50 10.17
C ASN A 117 1.29 -11.55 9.52
N VAL A 118 0.00 -11.95 9.53
CA VAL A 118 -1.06 -11.06 9.07
C VAL A 118 -0.97 -9.81 9.98
N PRO A 119 -0.81 -8.62 9.39
CA PRO A 119 -0.79 -7.35 10.11
C PRO A 119 -1.74 -7.29 11.31
N LEU A 120 -1.21 -7.09 12.52
CA LEU A 120 -2.00 -7.00 13.76
C LEU A 120 -3.15 -5.97 13.65
N SER A 121 -3.00 -4.92 12.82
CA SER A 121 -4.04 -3.92 12.59
C SER A 121 -5.32 -4.47 11.94
N PHE A 122 -5.25 -5.52 11.13
CA PHE A 122 -6.44 -6.14 10.53
C PHE A 122 -7.12 -7.14 11.48
N TYR A 123 -6.36 -7.81 12.36
CA TYR A 123 -6.95 -8.61 13.45
C TYR A 123 -7.79 -7.77 14.40
N PHE A 124 -7.41 -6.51 14.67
CA PHE A 124 -8.22 -5.60 15.49
C PHE A 124 -9.57 -5.28 14.86
N ILE A 125 -9.65 -5.16 13.53
CA ILE A 125 -10.91 -4.89 12.84
C ILE A 125 -11.84 -6.12 12.87
N GLN A 126 -11.28 -7.33 12.74
CA GLN A 126 -12.06 -8.57 12.83
C GLN A 126 -12.58 -8.87 14.25
N ASN A 127 -12.02 -8.26 15.29
CA ASN A 127 -12.52 -8.38 16.68
C ASN A 127 -13.50 -7.25 17.08
N ILE A 128 -13.78 -6.30 16.18
CA ILE A 128 -14.70 -5.18 16.41
C ILE A 128 -16.03 -5.34 15.64
N ILE A 129 -16.09 -6.22 14.64
CA ILE A 129 -17.31 -6.61 13.90
C ILE A 129 -17.76 -7.99 14.40
#